data_AF-A0A933CYB2-F1
#
_entry.id   AF-A0A933CYB2-F1
#
_cell.length_a   1.000
_cell.length_b   1.000
_cell.length_c   1.000
_cell.angle_alpha   90.00
_cell.angle_beta   90.00
_cell.angle_gamma   90.00
#
_symmetry.space_group_name_H-M   'P 1'
#
loop_
_entity.id
_entity.type
_entity.pdbx_description
1 polymer ?
#
loop_
_entity_poly.entity_id
_entity_poly.type
_entity_poly.pdbx_seq_one_letter_code
_entity_poly.pdbx_strand_id
1 'polypeptide(L)'
;MITALYLLALQGLIGAFDTLYYHEWKAKLPALGRRAAKELRLHAVRDLLYAILFVGLALFEWRGSWAIVLAAVLALEIVFTLWDFVVEVVVRKPLGDVYAGERVTHAVMGILYGAMLVFLLSTLGDWWMTTTALTESTVSPALKWFLLLMGVGVFLSGVRDTLASLELPGSSWPWRGST
;
A
#
# COMPACT_ATOMS: atom_id res chain seq x y z
N MET A 1 5.25 -9.32 17.13
CA MET A 1 5.76 -8.95 15.79
C MET A 1 5.46 -9.98 14.69
N ILE A 2 5.95 -11.23 14.78
CA ILE A 2 5.92 -12.17 13.63
C ILE A 2 4.54 -12.38 12.98
N THR A 3 3.48 -12.49 13.78
CA THR A 3 2.10 -12.62 13.28
C THR A 3 1.68 -11.41 12.44
N ALA A 4 2.01 -10.19 12.89
CA ALA A 4 1.73 -8.97 12.13
C ALA A 4 2.42 -8.99 10.77
N LEU A 5 3.65 -9.52 10.69
CA LEU A 5 4.41 -9.56 9.44
C LEU A 5 3.89 -10.61 8.45
N TYR A 6 3.39 -11.75 8.94
CA TYR A 6 2.68 -12.69 8.08
C TYR A 6 1.36 -12.12 7.55
N LEU A 7 0.63 -11.38 8.39
CA LEU A 7 -0.58 -10.69 7.95
C LEU A 7 -0.24 -9.58 6.94
N LEU A 8 0.84 -8.82 7.15
CA LEU A 8 1.33 -7.83 6.19
C LEU A 8 1.78 -8.48 4.87
N ALA A 9 2.44 -9.63 4.93
CA ALA A 9 2.82 -10.39 3.73
C ALA A 9 1.58 -10.85 2.95
N LEU A 10 0.56 -11.37 3.63
CA LEU A 10 -0.70 -11.75 3.01
C LEU A 10 -1.44 -10.53 2.44
N GLN A 11 -1.48 -9.43 3.19
CA GLN A 11 -2.01 -8.15 2.74
C GLN A 11 -1.33 -7.71 1.44
N GLY A 12 0.00 -7.82 1.38
CA GLY A 12 0.77 -7.51 0.17
C GLY A 12 0.35 -8.38 -1.02
N LEU A 13 0.13 -9.68 -0.82
CA LEU A 13 -0.30 -10.57 -1.92
C LEU A 13 -1.67 -10.17 -2.48
N ILE A 14 -2.60 -9.83 -1.60
CA ILE A 14 -3.94 -9.40 -1.99
C ILE A 14 -3.90 -8.01 -2.64
N GLY A 15 -3.09 -7.09 -2.10
CA GLY A 15 -2.85 -5.78 -2.70
C GLY A 15 -2.21 -5.88 -4.08
N ALA A 16 -1.20 -6.74 -4.26
CA ALA A 16 -0.60 -6.99 -5.57
C ALA A 16 -1.62 -7.57 -6.56
N PHE A 17 -2.53 -8.45 -6.11
CA PHE A 17 -3.64 -8.91 -6.95
C PHE A 17 -4.56 -7.74 -7.33
N ASP A 18 -4.94 -6.88 -6.39
CA ASP A 18 -5.76 -5.69 -6.65
C ASP A 18 -5.11 -4.76 -7.69
N THR A 19 -3.83 -4.44 -7.50
CA THR A 19 -3.04 -3.61 -8.41
C THR A 19 -2.92 -4.23 -9.81
N LEU A 20 -2.56 -5.50 -9.91
CA LEU A 20 -2.32 -6.14 -11.20
C LEU A 20 -3.63 -6.46 -11.94
N TYR A 21 -4.65 -6.90 -11.23
CA TYR A 21 -5.90 -7.37 -11.82
C TYR A 21 -6.89 -6.24 -12.03
N TYR A 22 -7.29 -5.53 -10.96
CA TYR A 22 -8.32 -4.50 -11.05
C TYR A 22 -7.75 -3.20 -11.60
N HIS A 23 -6.69 -2.69 -10.99
CA HIS A 23 -6.10 -1.40 -11.36
C HIS A 23 -5.49 -1.40 -12.77
N GLU A 24 -4.55 -2.32 -13.04
CA GLU A 24 -3.85 -2.39 -14.33
C GLU A 24 -4.69 -3.04 -15.43
N TRP A 25 -5.13 -4.30 -15.24
CA TRP A 25 -5.70 -5.06 -16.35
C TRP A 25 -7.15 -4.71 -16.66
N LYS A 26 -8.02 -4.69 -15.64
CA LYS A 26 -9.47 -4.45 -15.81
C LYS A 26 -9.77 -2.98 -16.06
N ALA A 27 -9.29 -2.11 -15.18
CA ALA A 27 -9.59 -0.69 -15.20
C ALA A 27 -8.67 0.11 -16.13
N LYS A 28 -7.45 -0.38 -16.38
CA LYS A 28 -6.43 0.30 -17.20
C LYS A 28 -6.22 1.73 -16.73
N LEU A 29 -6.19 1.93 -15.42
CA LEU A 29 -6.15 3.22 -14.74
C LEU A 29 -5.10 4.17 -15.32
N PRO A 30 -3.83 3.73 -15.54
CA PRO A 30 -2.80 4.60 -16.09
C PRO A 30 -3.09 5.16 -17.50
N ALA A 31 -4.05 4.59 -18.23
CA ALA A 31 -4.45 5.02 -19.58
C ALA A 31 -5.68 5.95 -19.60
N LEU A 32 -6.28 6.25 -18.44
CA LEU A 32 -7.48 7.10 -18.36
C LEU A 32 -7.16 8.61 -18.33
N GLY A 33 -5.88 8.99 -18.30
CA GLY A 33 -5.41 10.38 -18.29
C GLY A 33 -5.94 11.17 -17.09
N ARG A 34 -6.21 12.47 -17.28
CA ARG A 34 -6.71 13.39 -16.22
C ARG A 34 -7.88 12.88 -15.40
N ARG A 35 -8.73 12.01 -15.98
CA ARG A 35 -9.89 11.45 -15.27
C ARG A 35 -9.47 10.66 -14.03
N ALA A 36 -8.38 9.90 -14.13
CA ALA A 36 -7.85 9.08 -13.05
C ALA A 36 -6.76 9.78 -12.22
N ALA A 37 -6.29 10.97 -12.60
CA ALA A 37 -5.12 11.59 -11.98
C ALA A 37 -5.26 11.82 -10.46
N LYS A 38 -6.46 12.07 -9.95
CA LYS A 38 -6.69 12.19 -8.50
C LYS A 38 -6.54 10.86 -7.76
N GLU A 39 -7.12 9.81 -8.32
CA GLU A 39 -7.05 8.44 -7.81
C GLU A 39 -5.60 7.93 -7.86
N LEU A 40 -4.93 8.06 -9.00
CA LEU A 40 -3.51 7.68 -9.17
C LEU A 40 -2.57 8.39 -8.19
N ARG A 41 -2.84 9.66 -7.84
CA ARG A 41 -2.02 10.35 -6.82
C ARG A 41 -2.24 9.77 -5.42
N LEU A 42 -3.45 9.35 -5.09
CA LEU A 42 -3.73 8.68 -3.83
C LEU A 42 -3.09 7.30 -3.80
N HIS A 43 -3.21 6.53 -4.89
CA HIS A 43 -2.55 5.24 -5.06
C HIS A 43 -1.03 5.39 -4.90
N ALA A 44 -0.41 6.37 -5.56
CA ALA A 44 1.03 6.64 -5.39
C ALA A 44 1.45 6.94 -3.94
N VAL A 45 0.64 7.69 -3.20
CA VAL A 45 0.93 7.98 -1.78
C VAL A 45 0.75 6.73 -0.93
N ARG A 46 -0.32 5.96 -1.13
CA ARG A 46 -0.56 4.69 -0.42
C ARG A 46 0.56 3.70 -0.70
N ASP A 47 0.98 3.58 -1.95
CA ASP A 47 2.07 2.71 -2.39
C ASP A 47 3.40 3.07 -1.73
N LEU A 48 3.69 4.38 -1.60
CA LEU A 48 4.86 4.84 -0.87
C LEU A 48 4.79 4.47 0.62
N LEU A 49 3.63 4.65 1.27
CA LEU A 49 3.46 4.28 2.68
C LEU A 49 3.62 2.76 2.87
N TYR A 50 3.03 1.94 2.00
CA TYR A 50 3.25 0.50 2.03
C TYR A 50 4.70 0.12 1.76
N ALA A 51 5.40 0.77 0.83
CA ALA A 51 6.83 0.54 0.60
C ALA A 51 7.65 0.79 1.87
N ILE A 52 7.35 1.89 2.58
CA ILE A 52 7.98 2.20 3.88
C ILE A 52 7.65 1.12 4.91
N LEU A 53 6.40 0.65 5.00
CA LEU A 53 6.01 -0.41 5.93
C LEU A 53 6.71 -1.73 5.63
N PHE A 54 6.67 -2.18 4.37
CA PHE A 54 7.29 -3.44 3.93
C PHE A 54 8.80 -3.44 4.18
N VAL A 55 9.51 -2.42 3.67
CA VAL A 55 10.97 -2.34 3.80
C VAL A 55 11.37 -2.04 5.25
N GLY A 56 10.68 -1.09 5.88
CA GLY A 56 10.97 -0.64 7.24
C GLY A 56 10.82 -1.75 8.27
N LEU A 57 9.76 -2.56 8.21
CA LEU A 57 9.54 -3.67 9.13
C LEU A 57 10.39 -4.90 8.81
N ALA A 58 10.76 -5.09 7.54
CA ALA A 58 11.68 -6.16 7.14
C ALA A 58 13.11 -5.91 7.64
N LEU A 59 13.54 -4.65 7.66
CA LEU A 59 14.91 -4.29 7.99
C LEU A 59 15.10 -3.86 9.44
N PHE A 60 14.10 -3.21 10.06
CA PHE A 60 14.28 -2.56 11.35
C PHE A 60 13.21 -2.88 12.39
N GLU A 61 13.63 -2.90 13.65
CA GLU A 61 12.77 -2.69 14.81
C GLU A 61 12.78 -1.20 15.16
N TRP A 62 11.58 -0.60 15.28
CA TRP A 62 11.40 0.85 15.43
C TRP A 62 11.30 1.23 16.91
N ARG A 63 12.42 1.19 17.61
CA ARG A 63 12.48 1.33 19.08
C ARG A 63 12.44 2.79 19.54
N GLY A 64 11.89 3.02 20.73
CA GLY A 64 11.72 4.34 21.35
C GLY A 64 10.91 5.30 20.47
N SER A 65 11.41 6.51 20.22
CA SER A 65 10.66 7.52 19.45
C SER A 65 10.38 7.13 17.99
N TRP A 66 11.14 6.19 17.42
CA TRP A 66 10.83 5.65 16.10
C TRP A 66 9.49 4.91 16.06
N ALA A 67 9.03 4.35 17.19
CA ALA A 67 7.71 3.72 17.27
C ALA A 67 6.59 4.72 16.96
N ILE A 68 6.75 6.00 17.37
CA ILE A 68 5.78 7.07 17.06
C ILE A 68 5.78 7.36 15.56
N VAL A 69 6.95 7.40 14.91
CA VAL A 69 7.06 7.63 13.47
C VAL A 69 6.34 6.52 12.71
N LEU A 70 6.58 5.26 13.07
CA LEU A 70 5.89 4.12 12.46
C LEU A 70 4.38 4.16 12.72
N ALA A 71 3.94 4.53 13.93
CA ALA A 71 2.53 4.73 14.23
C ALA A 71 1.89 5.85 13.36
N ALA A 72 2.62 6.93 13.11
CA ALA A 72 2.17 8.00 12.22
C ALA A 72 2.06 7.53 10.75
N VAL A 73 3.01 6.72 10.27
CA VAL A 73 2.92 6.10 8.93
C VAL A 73 1.67 5.23 8.80
N LEU A 74 1.38 4.39 9.81
CA LEU A 74 0.17 3.56 9.84
C LEU A 74 -1.11 4.41 9.87
N ALA A 75 -1.14 5.47 10.67
CA ALA A 75 -2.29 6.37 10.75
C ALA A 75 -2.53 7.11 9.42
N LEU A 76 -1.46 7.59 8.78
CA LEU A 76 -1.55 8.21 7.45
C LEU A 76 -2.05 7.20 6.41
N GLU A 77 -1.57 5.96 6.44
CA GLU A 77 -2.03 4.92 5.51
C GLU A 77 -3.53 4.71 5.65
N ILE A 78 -4.05 4.61 6.89
CA ILE A 78 -5.50 4.47 7.14
C ILE A 78 -6.27 5.67 6.57
N VAL A 79 -5.81 6.89 6.83
CA VAL A 79 -6.46 8.11 6.33
C VAL A 79 -6.49 8.13 4.81
N PHE A 80 -5.38 7.81 4.15
CA PHE A 80 -5.30 7.80 2.68
C PHE A 80 -6.11 6.66 2.07
N THR A 81 -6.16 5.48 2.70
CA THR A 81 -7.01 4.37 2.27
C THR A 81 -8.49 4.71 2.39
N LEU A 82 -8.92 5.36 3.48
CA LEU A 82 -10.31 5.81 3.64
C LEU A 82 -10.65 6.93 2.65
N TRP A 83 -9.71 7.84 2.39
CA TRP A 83 -9.90 8.88 1.38
C TRP A 83 -10.05 8.25 -0.02
N ASP A 84 -9.24 7.25 -0.33
CA ASP A 84 -9.31 6.54 -1.62
C ASP A 84 -10.70 5.96 -1.87
N PHE A 85 -11.32 5.29 -0.89
CA PHE A 85 -12.70 4.79 -1.03
C PHE A 85 -13.71 5.88 -1.40
N VAL A 86 -13.52 7.10 -0.91
CA VAL A 86 -14.38 8.25 -1.27
C VAL A 86 -14.07 8.74 -2.68
N VAL A 87 -12.78 8.85 -3.04
CA VAL A 87 -12.36 9.38 -4.34
C VAL A 87 -12.67 8.42 -5.47
N GLU A 88 -12.45 7.12 -5.29
CA GLU A 88 -12.79 6.09 -6.26
C GLU A 88 -14.27 6.12 -6.62
N VAL A 89 -15.17 6.26 -5.64
CA VAL A 89 -16.61 6.39 -5.92
C VAL A 89 -16.89 7.60 -6.80
N VAL A 90 -16.24 8.74 -6.55
CA VAL A 90 -16.46 9.95 -7.35
C VAL A 90 -15.85 9.82 -8.75
N VAL A 91 -14.64 9.28 -8.85
CA VAL A 91 -13.87 9.17 -10.10
C VAL A 91 -14.41 8.05 -11.01
N ARG A 92 -14.86 6.93 -10.42
CA ARG A 92 -15.29 5.73 -11.16
C ARG A 92 -16.76 5.67 -11.46
N LYS A 93 -17.61 6.41 -10.74
CA LYS A 93 -19.05 6.43 -11.04
C LYS A 93 -19.39 6.75 -12.51
N PRO A 94 -18.74 7.72 -13.19
CA PRO A 94 -18.96 7.95 -14.62
C PRO A 94 -18.42 6.85 -15.54
N LEU A 95 -17.59 5.93 -15.03
CA LEU A 95 -16.89 4.89 -15.77
C LEU A 95 -17.51 3.49 -15.60
N GLY A 96 -18.66 3.39 -14.92
CA GLY A 96 -19.32 2.12 -14.61
C GLY A 96 -19.16 1.67 -13.14
N ASP A 97 -18.60 2.53 -12.29
CA ASP A 97 -18.33 2.31 -10.87
C ASP A 97 -17.22 1.25 -10.60
N VAL A 98 -16.80 1.14 -9.34
CA VAL A 98 -15.81 0.14 -8.87
C VAL A 98 -16.36 -1.27 -9.08
N TYR A 99 -15.51 -2.23 -9.46
CA TYR A 99 -15.98 -3.59 -9.69
C TYR A 99 -16.48 -4.23 -8.39
N ALA A 100 -17.53 -5.06 -8.46
CA ALA A 100 -18.05 -5.74 -7.26
C ALA A 100 -16.99 -6.60 -6.56
N GLY A 101 -16.14 -7.29 -7.33
CA GLY A 101 -15.05 -8.09 -6.78
C GLY A 101 -13.93 -7.24 -6.15
N GLU A 102 -13.64 -6.06 -6.70
CA GLU A 102 -12.67 -5.10 -6.17
C GLU A 102 -13.11 -4.58 -4.80
N ARG A 103 -14.40 -4.24 -4.64
CA ARG A 103 -14.98 -3.88 -3.34
C ARG A 103 -14.85 -4.99 -2.29
N VAL A 104 -15.06 -6.24 -2.69
CA VAL A 104 -14.88 -7.39 -1.78
C VAL A 104 -13.40 -7.54 -1.41
N THR A 105 -12.49 -7.41 -2.38
CA THR A 105 -11.04 -7.41 -2.15
C THR A 105 -10.63 -6.33 -1.15
N HIS A 106 -11.12 -5.10 -1.31
CA HIS A 106 -10.87 -3.98 -0.39
C HIS A 106 -11.40 -4.25 1.01
N ALA A 107 -12.62 -4.79 1.14
CA ALA A 107 -13.19 -5.14 2.44
C ALA A 107 -12.36 -6.22 3.15
N VAL A 108 -11.92 -7.25 2.43
CA VAL A 108 -11.03 -8.30 2.98
C VAL A 108 -9.69 -7.70 3.42
N MET A 109 -9.09 -6.84 2.59
CA MET A 109 -7.87 -6.12 2.93
C MET A 109 -8.04 -5.25 4.18
N GLY A 110 -9.17 -4.57 4.36
CA GLY A 110 -9.46 -3.79 5.57
C GLY A 110 -9.52 -4.65 6.84
N ILE A 111 -10.15 -5.83 6.77
CA ILE A 111 -10.21 -6.79 7.89
C ILE A 111 -8.82 -7.32 8.24
N LEU A 112 -8.06 -7.74 7.22
CA LEU A 112 -6.71 -8.26 7.41
C LEU A 112 -5.76 -7.20 7.97
N TYR A 113 -5.87 -5.96 7.48
CA TYR A 113 -5.11 -4.84 7.99
C TYR A 113 -5.46 -4.53 9.45
N GLY A 114 -6.75 -4.54 9.81
CA GLY A 114 -7.19 -4.40 11.19
C GLY A 114 -6.60 -5.47 12.12
N ALA A 115 -6.60 -6.73 11.67
CA ALA A 115 -5.95 -7.81 12.41
C ALA A 115 -4.44 -7.60 12.55
N MET A 116 -3.76 -7.19 11.47
CA MET A 116 -2.33 -6.85 11.46
C MET A 116 -2.03 -5.75 12.49
N LEU A 117 -2.84 -4.69 12.53
CA LEU A 117 -2.68 -3.57 13.47
C LEU A 117 -2.74 -4.02 14.92
N VAL A 118 -3.65 -4.93 15.30
CA VAL A 118 -3.73 -5.41 16.69
C VAL A 118 -2.39 -6.00 17.16
N PHE A 119 -1.79 -6.87 16.35
CA PHE A 119 -0.49 -7.48 16.69
C PHE A 119 0.68 -6.50 16.59
N LEU A 120 0.62 -5.57 15.62
CA LEU A 120 1.68 -4.57 15.42
C LEU A 120 1.66 -3.50 16.51
N LEU A 121 0.50 -3.03 16.94
CA LEU A 121 0.34 -2.05 18.02
C LEU A 121 0.83 -2.59 19.36
N SER A 122 0.59 -3.87 19.65
CA SER A 122 1.21 -4.53 20.82
C SER A 122 2.74 -4.51 20.72
N THR A 123 3.30 -4.76 19.53
CA THR A 123 4.76 -4.71 19.31
C THR A 123 5.30 -3.28 19.45
N LEU A 124 4.57 -2.28 18.96
CA LEU A 124 4.92 -0.86 19.10
C LEU A 124 4.91 -0.42 20.56
N GLY A 125 4.00 -0.94 21.38
CA GLY A 125 3.97 -0.71 22.82
C GLY A 125 5.26 -1.20 23.49
N ASP A 126 5.71 -2.40 23.15
CA ASP A 126 6.98 -2.95 23.66
C ASP A 126 8.18 -2.11 23.19
N TRP A 127 8.23 -1.77 21.90
CA TRP A 127 9.31 -0.97 21.32
C TRP A 127 9.39 0.44 21.87
N TRP A 128 8.25 1.08 22.15
CA TRP A 128 8.18 2.41 22.75
C TRP A 128 8.89 2.47 24.11
N MET A 129 8.81 1.40 24.90
CA MET A 129 9.42 1.31 26.23
C MET A 129 10.94 1.02 26.21
N THR A 130 11.54 0.94 25.03
CA THR A 130 12.97 0.66 24.84
C THR A 130 13.74 1.90 24.38
N THR A 131 15.07 1.86 24.47
CA THR A 131 15.95 2.94 24.00
C THR A 131 15.73 3.25 22.52
N THR A 132 15.62 4.54 22.19
CA THR A 132 15.42 5.02 20.82
C THR A 132 16.55 4.56 19.90
N ALA A 133 16.22 3.69 18.94
CA ALA A 133 17.14 3.19 17.93
C ALA A 133 16.36 2.55 16.77
N LEU A 134 16.98 2.51 15.59
CA LEU A 134 16.61 1.56 14.55
C LEU A 134 17.59 0.40 14.65
N THR A 135 17.13 -0.75 15.14
CA THR A 135 17.95 -1.96 15.26
C THR A 135 17.57 -2.95 14.17
N GLU A 136 18.49 -3.82 13.77
CA GLU A 136 18.18 -4.85 12.77
C GLU A 136 16.98 -5.70 13.21
N SER A 137 16.07 -5.94 12.26
CA SER A 137 14.89 -6.76 12.45
C SER A 137 15.25 -8.24 12.58
N THR A 138 14.65 -8.90 13.58
CA THR A 138 14.81 -10.32 13.92
C THR A 138 13.99 -11.26 13.02
N VAL A 139 13.47 -10.76 11.91
CA VAL A 139 12.65 -11.50 10.95
C VAL A 139 13.45 -12.58 10.24
N SER A 140 12.81 -13.73 9.99
CA SER A 140 13.43 -14.84 9.26
C SER A 140 13.91 -14.38 7.87
N PRO A 141 15.05 -14.89 7.36
CA PRO A 141 15.58 -14.44 6.08
C PRO A 141 14.59 -14.55 4.92
N ALA A 142 13.80 -15.63 4.87
CA ALA A 142 12.79 -15.83 3.83
C ALA A 142 11.70 -14.76 3.86
N LEU A 143 11.14 -14.46 5.04
CA LEU A 143 10.11 -13.44 5.18
C LEU A 143 10.68 -12.03 4.95
N LYS A 144 11.93 -11.77 5.39
CA LYS A 144 12.65 -10.51 5.14
C LYS A 144 12.74 -10.24 3.64
N TRP A 145 13.25 -11.19 2.85
CA TRP A 145 13.35 -11.03 1.40
C TRP A 145 11.99 -10.93 0.70
N PHE A 146 11.00 -11.67 1.19
CA PHE A 146 9.64 -11.57 0.65
C PHE A 146 9.07 -10.15 0.86
N LEU A 147 9.13 -9.61 2.07
CA LEU A 147 8.66 -8.26 2.35
C LEU A 147 9.44 -7.20 1.56
N LEU A 148 10.76 -7.35 1.40
CA LEU A 148 11.56 -6.45 0.56
C LEU A 148 11.11 -6.49 -0.91
N LEU A 149 10.84 -7.67 -1.46
CA LEU A 149 10.30 -7.81 -2.82
C LEU A 149 8.95 -7.09 -2.96
N MET A 150 8.04 -7.26 -1.99
CA MET A 150 6.76 -6.56 -1.98
C MET A 150 6.94 -5.04 -1.89
N GLY A 151 7.85 -4.59 -1.03
CA GLY A 151 8.19 -3.16 -0.87
C GLY A 151 8.74 -2.53 -2.14
N VAL A 152 9.63 -3.22 -2.86
CA VAL A 152 10.12 -2.77 -4.17
C VAL A 152 9.01 -2.76 -5.20
N GLY A 153 8.19 -3.83 -5.27
CA GLY A 153 7.09 -3.93 -6.22
C GLY A 153 6.07 -2.82 -6.07
N VAL A 154 5.60 -2.58 -4.84
CA VAL A 154 4.63 -1.51 -4.56
C VAL A 154 5.23 -0.12 -4.77
N PHE A 155 6.52 0.09 -4.46
CA PHE A 155 7.19 1.35 -4.76
C PHE A 155 7.23 1.65 -6.27
N LEU A 156 7.55 0.65 -7.09
CA LEU A 156 7.56 0.80 -8.55
C LEU A 156 6.16 1.07 -9.11
N SER A 157 5.12 0.46 -8.52
CA SER A 157 3.71 0.79 -8.80
C SER A 157 3.41 2.25 -8.52
N GLY A 158 3.74 2.75 -7.32
CA GLY A 158 3.49 4.14 -6.96
C GLY A 158 4.26 5.16 -7.80
N VAL A 159 5.48 4.83 -8.23
CA VAL A 159 6.24 5.64 -9.20
C VAL A 159 5.46 5.71 -10.51
N ARG A 160 4.99 4.58 -11.03
CA ARG A 160 4.21 4.53 -12.27
C ARG A 160 2.92 5.36 -12.16
N ASP A 161 2.20 5.27 -11.05
CA ASP A 161 0.98 6.05 -10.84
C ASP A 161 1.26 7.55 -10.76
N THR A 162 2.38 7.92 -10.13
CA THR A 162 2.86 9.31 -10.16
C THR A 162 3.09 9.78 -11.59
N LEU A 163 3.82 9.01 -12.40
CA LEU A 163 4.10 9.34 -13.80
C LEU A 163 2.82 9.42 -14.63
N ALA A 164 1.88 8.49 -14.42
CA ALA A 164 0.61 8.44 -15.12
C ALA A 164 -0.33 9.59 -14.74
N SER A 165 -0.33 10.00 -13.46
CA SER A 165 -1.09 11.16 -12.98
C SER A 165 -0.59 12.50 -13.56
N LEU A 166 0.65 12.52 -14.05
CA LEU A 166 1.30 13.65 -14.71
C LEU A 166 1.26 13.55 -16.24
N GLU A 167 0.62 12.50 -16.79
CA GLU A 167 0.50 12.24 -18.24
C GLU A 167 1.86 12.16 -18.96
N LEU A 168 2.89 11.64 -18.28
CA LEU A 168 4.22 11.53 -18.86
C LEU A 168 4.28 10.47 -19.99
N PRO A 169 5.09 10.69 -21.05
CA PRO A 169 5.16 9.75 -22.17
C PRO A 169 5.53 8.32 -21.71
N GLY A 170 4.75 7.33 -22.16
CA GLY A 170 4.98 5.92 -21.85
C GLY A 170 4.39 5.43 -20.53
N SER A 171 3.87 6.31 -19.67
CA SER A 171 3.28 5.92 -18.38
C SER A 171 2.02 5.05 -18.52
N SER A 172 1.33 5.14 -19.67
CA SER A 172 0.14 4.33 -19.95
C SER A 172 0.46 2.93 -20.48
N TRP A 173 1.69 2.64 -20.88
CA TRP A 173 2.06 1.33 -21.46
C TRP A 173 1.81 0.19 -20.46
N PRO A 174 1.28 -0.99 -20.85
CA PRO A 174 1.02 -1.45 -22.22
C PRO A 174 -0.35 -1.05 -22.78
N TRP A 175 -1.10 -0.23 -22.04
CA TRP A 175 -2.46 0.16 -22.38
C TRP A 175 -2.45 1.33 -23.37
N ARG A 176 -3.38 1.29 -24.32
CA ARG A 176 -3.62 2.40 -25.24
C ARG A 176 -4.43 3.46 -24.50
N GLY A 177 -3.93 4.70 -24.48
CA GLY A 177 -4.67 5.84 -23.95
C GLY A 177 -6.02 5.97 -24.65
N SER A 178 -7.09 6.16 -23.87
CA SER A 178 -8.38 6.55 -24.45
C SER A 178 -8.28 8.01 -24.87
N THR A 179 -8.06 8.27 -26.16
CA THR A 179 -8.23 9.59 -26.78
C THR A 179 -9.66 10.08 -26.58
#